data_AF-A0A640W2H0-F1
#
_entry.id   AF-A0A640W2H0-F1
#
_cell.length_a   1.000
_cell.length_b   1.000
_cell.length_c   1.000
_cell.angle_alpha   90.00
_cell.angle_beta   90.00
_cell.angle_gamma   90.00
#
_symmetry.space_group_name_H-M   'P 1'
#
loop_
_entity.id
_entity.type
_entity.pdbx_description
1 polymer ?
#
loop_
_entity_poly.entity_id
_entity_poly.type
_entity_poly.pdbx_seq_one_letter_code
_entity_poly.pdbx_strand_id
1 'polypeptide(L)'
;MVEIILSEKEKELFQKAEKMQVLNFIMVGNPSKANANQIVDNELAEEILSILFNKVLKFIEKNPGVLQRSLYKGFFERHKFLLRGFFYLAEKKGVLKRIKHGNSYKLYVEKKLTKEDFLETWYRTKGIEEPEEIIVKSYPRCKQMIEEYFGKEYLKRLFSHVWKKLQEDGWFEHAKNEEDARYMEIIKNNQYEILIASIGACLKFEINDALQEIIDMYWSDEYETLFKRYLSKYGFFSEEGFLTEYIKIIGIKKHNELMNKLRENASHFKIKWCGFWWPTIKHYHILWDYIQSLKFKWNIKPSMVIKKCKKCGKEFYPEYDLRGIIHKIPKYYPYIKTINDINFCPNHAFGEFNVVTNRRKEYTMKISKDKMAQLLKELINVTGVIPPSNFKKDLSYLKHLNKEKYEQAIMILCDMPPYEKSFSTPYGYKDVFGSWFKALAAAGVDIQKKARGYTCLAEDGHVCFSLGEKKIDDWLYRHRIPHEKEPKYPGDSNLRGDWKVGNYFIEYWGLKGEKDYDDKIFLKKEIARENKIKLIEINPKDLNNLDEKLHILLKFADNKLSKKVNKRTQ
;
A
#
# COMPACT_ATOMS: atom_id res chain seq x y z
N MET A 1 22.79 39.39 -2.25
CA MET A 1 22.00 38.15 -2.11
C MET A 1 21.50 38.08 -0.69
N VAL A 2 20.19 38.01 -0.47
CA VAL A 2 19.62 37.97 0.88
C VAL A 2 19.61 36.50 1.32
N GLU A 3 20.51 36.12 2.22
CA GLU A 3 20.65 34.75 2.73
C GLU A 3 20.45 34.72 4.24
N ILE A 4 19.89 33.62 4.73
CA ILE A 4 19.80 33.36 6.17
C ILE A 4 21.14 32.81 6.63
N ILE A 5 21.82 33.50 7.55
CA ILE A 5 23.12 33.07 8.10
C ILE A 5 22.90 32.54 9.51
N LEU A 6 23.24 31.27 9.73
CA LEU A 6 23.31 30.65 11.05
C LEU A 6 24.68 30.92 11.68
N SER A 7 24.71 31.28 12.96
CA SER A 7 25.94 31.32 13.76
C SER A 7 26.51 29.92 13.99
N GLU A 8 27.78 29.81 14.38
CA GLU A 8 28.40 28.51 14.68
C GLU A 8 27.65 27.76 15.80
N LYS A 9 27.23 28.46 16.85
CA LYS A 9 26.39 27.88 17.92
C LYS A 9 25.07 27.33 17.39
N GLU A 10 24.40 28.04 16.48
CA GLU A 10 23.15 27.55 15.86
C GLU A 10 23.41 26.34 14.95
N LYS A 11 24.53 26.31 14.22
CA LYS A 11 24.92 25.15 13.42
C LYS A 11 25.17 23.92 14.31
N GLU A 12 25.84 24.10 15.45
CA GLU A 12 26.06 23.04 16.45
C GLU A 12 24.74 22.53 17.05
N LEU A 13 23.79 23.42 17.36
CA LEU A 13 22.47 23.04 17.85
C LEU A 13 21.71 22.18 16.84
N PHE A 14 21.73 22.55 15.56
CA PHE A 14 21.10 21.73 14.51
C PHE A 14 21.76 20.35 14.37
N GLN A 15 23.09 20.27 14.51
CA GLN A 15 23.81 18.99 14.50
C GLN A 15 23.49 18.13 15.73
N LYS A 16 23.36 18.75 16.91
CA LYS A 16 22.93 18.08 18.15
C LYS A 16 21.49 17.54 17.99
N ALA A 17 20.58 18.37 17.49
CA ALA A 17 19.19 17.99 17.23
C ALA A 17 19.05 16.88 16.18
N GLU A 18 19.94 16.83 15.18
CA GLU A 18 20.02 15.74 14.22
C GLU A 18 20.45 14.42 14.88
N LYS A 19 21.55 14.42 15.63
CA LYS A 19 22.05 13.23 16.35
C LYS A 19 21.00 12.65 17.31
N MET A 20 20.23 13.53 17.95
CA MET A 20 19.17 13.17 18.91
C MET A 20 17.81 12.93 18.24
N GLN A 21 17.72 13.00 16.91
CA GLN A 21 16.50 12.80 16.12
C GLN A 21 15.34 13.76 16.44
N VAL A 22 15.62 14.87 17.11
CA VAL A 22 14.67 15.95 17.45
C VAL A 22 14.13 16.63 16.19
N LEU A 23 14.90 16.67 15.10
CA LEU A 23 14.42 17.27 13.84
C LEU A 23 13.20 16.53 13.27
N ASN A 24 13.10 15.21 13.45
CA ASN A 24 11.94 14.43 13.00
C ASN A 24 10.69 14.77 13.80
N PHE A 25 10.84 14.98 15.12
CA PHE A 25 9.76 15.43 15.98
C PHE A 25 9.17 16.77 15.53
N ILE A 26 10.05 17.75 15.23
CA ILE A 26 9.65 19.08 14.74
C ILE A 26 8.88 19.01 13.41
N MET A 27 9.21 18.05 12.54
CA MET A 27 8.55 17.86 11.24
C MET A 27 7.22 17.10 11.29
N VAL A 28 6.94 16.36 12.37
CA VAL A 28 5.72 15.55 12.51
C VAL A 28 4.67 16.30 13.34
N GLY A 29 5.10 17.26 14.18
CA GLY A 29 4.22 18.09 15.00
C GLY A 29 3.40 17.31 16.03
N ASN A 30 3.69 16.03 16.25
CA ASN A 30 2.93 15.13 17.11
C ASN A 30 3.86 14.10 17.80
N PRO A 31 3.91 14.06 19.14
CA PRO A 31 4.65 13.05 19.90
C PRO A 31 4.20 11.60 19.62
N SER A 32 2.93 11.35 19.27
CA SER A 32 2.40 9.99 19.08
C SER A 32 2.70 9.35 17.72
N LYS A 33 3.27 10.12 16.79
CA LYS A 33 3.74 9.62 15.48
C LYS A 33 5.26 9.64 15.31
N ALA A 34 5.99 10.30 16.22
CA ALA A 34 7.37 9.90 16.47
C ALA A 34 7.31 8.50 17.10
N ASN A 35 8.23 7.60 16.75
CA ASN A 35 8.27 6.28 17.38
C ASN A 35 8.10 6.43 18.89
N ALA A 36 7.18 5.67 19.52
CA ALA A 36 6.84 5.70 20.95
C ALA A 36 8.01 5.37 21.91
N ASN A 37 9.23 5.43 21.39
CA ASN A 37 10.47 4.93 21.93
C ASN A 37 11.59 5.99 21.90
N GLN A 38 11.26 7.25 21.65
CA GLN A 38 12.21 8.36 21.54
C GLN A 38 11.94 9.39 22.65
N ILE A 39 12.90 9.55 23.57
CA ILE A 39 12.92 10.67 24.50
C ILE A 39 13.27 11.89 23.66
N VAL A 40 12.28 12.73 23.40
CA VAL A 40 12.46 13.99 22.69
C VAL A 40 12.93 15.03 23.71
N ASP A 41 14.11 15.59 23.48
CA ASP A 41 14.61 16.75 24.22
C ASP A 41 13.78 17.99 23.83
N ASN A 42 12.77 18.30 24.65
CA ASN A 42 11.82 19.39 24.39
C ASN A 42 12.49 20.77 24.41
N GLU A 43 13.53 20.94 25.22
CA GLU A 43 14.30 22.18 25.33
C GLU A 43 15.08 22.43 24.04
N LEU A 44 15.78 21.39 23.54
CA LEU A 44 16.47 21.46 22.24
C LEU A 44 15.49 21.68 21.07
N ALA A 45 14.29 21.11 21.13
CA ALA A 45 13.26 21.37 20.12
C ALA A 45 12.82 22.85 20.11
N GLU A 46 12.68 23.46 21.28
CA GLU A 46 12.26 24.85 21.44
C GLU A 46 13.32 25.82 20.91
N GLU A 47 14.59 25.52 21.15
CA GLU A 47 15.72 26.27 20.61
C GLU A 47 15.72 26.25 19.08
N ILE A 48 15.53 25.08 18.46
CA ILE A 48 15.46 24.97 16.99
C ILE A 48 14.26 25.72 16.44
N LEU A 49 13.09 25.61 17.08
CA LEU A 49 11.89 26.34 16.68
C LEU A 49 12.04 27.84 16.82
N SER A 50 12.71 28.29 17.88
CA SER A 50 13.06 29.70 18.09
C SER A 50 13.94 30.23 16.96
N ILE A 51 14.92 29.44 16.49
CA ILE A 51 15.75 29.81 15.34
C ILE A 51 14.91 29.89 14.06
N LEU A 52 14.02 28.92 13.81
CA LEU A 52 13.13 28.94 12.65
C LEU A 52 12.20 30.16 12.66
N PHE A 53 11.65 30.54 13.81
CA PHE A 53 10.85 31.75 13.95
C PHE A 53 11.66 33.01 13.66
N ASN A 54 12.76 33.21 14.41
CA ASN A 54 13.52 34.45 14.41
C ASN A 54 14.28 34.68 13.10
N LYS A 55 14.73 33.61 12.44
CA LYS A 55 15.56 33.73 11.23
C LYS A 55 14.84 33.36 9.95
N VAL A 56 13.93 32.40 9.97
CA VAL A 56 13.25 31.97 8.74
C VAL A 56 11.93 32.71 8.57
N LEU A 57 11.07 32.70 9.58
CA LEU A 57 9.74 33.32 9.45
C LEU A 57 9.84 34.84 9.35
N LYS A 58 10.62 35.48 10.22
CA LYS A 58 10.86 36.94 10.15
C LYS A 58 11.56 37.39 8.87
N PHE A 59 12.36 36.52 8.27
CA PHE A 59 12.97 36.80 6.97
C PHE A 59 11.93 36.79 5.84
N ILE A 60 11.02 35.81 5.83
CA ILE A 60 9.91 35.76 4.87
C ILE A 60 8.98 36.97 5.06
N GLU A 61 8.72 37.36 6.32
CA GLU A 61 7.92 38.54 6.64
C GLU A 61 8.52 39.81 6.02
N LYS A 62 9.84 39.98 6.07
CA LYS A 62 10.56 41.10 5.45
C LYS A 62 10.73 40.99 3.93
N ASN A 63 10.57 39.78 3.37
CA ASN A 63 10.81 39.48 1.96
C ASN A 63 9.66 38.66 1.36
N PRO A 64 8.43 39.23 1.28
CA PRO A 64 7.27 38.51 0.78
C PRO A 64 7.48 38.07 -0.68
N GLY A 65 7.14 36.83 -0.99
CA GLY A 65 7.35 36.23 -2.30
C GLY A 65 8.75 35.66 -2.54
N VAL A 66 9.61 35.61 -1.51
CA VAL A 66 10.89 34.92 -1.59
C VAL A 66 10.70 33.46 -1.99
N LEU A 67 11.59 32.96 -2.85
CA LEU A 67 11.55 31.57 -3.28
C LEU A 67 12.04 30.65 -2.16
N GLN A 68 11.25 29.62 -1.85
CA GLN A 68 11.57 28.56 -0.90
C GLN A 68 12.96 27.96 -1.14
N ARG A 69 13.34 27.71 -2.41
CA ARG A 69 14.67 27.20 -2.77
C ARG A 69 15.83 28.11 -2.37
N SER A 70 15.60 29.43 -2.31
CA SER A 70 16.64 30.41 -1.96
C SER A 70 16.98 30.37 -0.48
N LEU A 71 16.00 30.01 0.37
CA LEU A 71 16.20 29.90 1.82
C LEU A 71 17.05 28.69 2.22
N TYR A 72 17.21 27.70 1.33
CA TYR A 72 18.02 26.53 1.59
C TYR A 72 19.53 26.79 1.58
N LYS A 73 19.99 27.88 0.95
CA LYS A 73 21.43 28.16 0.82
C LYS A 73 22.11 28.39 2.18
N GLY A 74 21.37 28.89 3.15
CA GLY A 74 21.84 29.13 4.52
C GLY A 74 21.95 27.89 5.41
N PHE A 75 21.59 26.71 4.90
CA PHE A 75 21.45 25.48 5.70
C PHE A 75 22.18 24.31 5.03
N PHE A 76 22.78 23.43 5.84
CA PHE A 76 23.37 22.17 5.37
C PHE A 76 22.35 21.31 4.64
N GLU A 77 22.79 20.53 3.64
CA GLU A 77 21.92 19.68 2.79
C GLU A 77 20.92 18.83 3.60
N ARG A 78 21.39 18.23 4.69
CA ARG A 78 20.58 17.39 5.59
C ARG A 78 19.49 18.17 6.35
N HIS A 79 19.69 19.46 6.63
CA HIS A 79 18.69 20.32 7.30
C HIS A 79 17.66 20.91 6.32
N LYS A 80 17.89 20.83 5.01
CA LYS A 80 16.89 21.27 4.01
C LYS A 80 15.61 20.44 4.08
N PHE A 81 15.69 19.20 4.55
CA PHE A 81 14.52 18.35 4.78
C PHE A 81 13.63 18.91 5.90
N LEU A 82 14.23 19.36 7.02
CA LEU A 82 13.53 20.07 8.09
C LEU A 82 12.82 21.31 7.58
N LEU A 83 13.50 22.15 6.79
CA LEU A 83 12.89 23.35 6.22
C LEU A 83 11.71 23.04 5.30
N ARG A 84 11.80 21.98 4.48
CA ARG A 84 10.68 21.52 3.65
C ARG A 84 9.48 21.13 4.50
N GLY A 85 9.71 20.34 5.56
CA GLY A 85 8.68 19.94 6.52
C GLY A 85 8.08 21.15 7.24
N PHE A 86 8.93 22.07 7.72
CA PHE A 86 8.55 23.32 8.35
C PHE A 86 7.62 24.16 7.46
N PHE A 87 7.99 24.42 6.19
CA PHE A 87 7.14 25.21 5.29
C PHE A 87 5.82 24.52 4.97
N TYR A 88 5.83 23.20 4.81
CA TYR A 88 4.60 22.42 4.61
C TYR A 88 3.66 22.52 5.81
N LEU A 89 4.19 22.36 7.03
CA LEU A 89 3.41 22.45 8.26
C LEU A 89 2.94 23.88 8.55
N ALA A 90 3.78 24.89 8.33
CA ALA A 90 3.42 26.29 8.49
C ALA A 90 2.27 26.68 7.55
N GLU A 91 2.23 26.13 6.33
CA GLU A 91 1.07 26.29 5.43
C GLU A 91 -0.18 25.59 5.95
N LYS A 92 -0.06 24.34 6.40
CA LYS A 92 -1.16 23.59 7.02
C LYS A 92 -1.75 24.30 8.24
N LYS A 93 -0.93 25.02 9.00
CA LYS A 93 -1.31 25.79 10.19
C LYS A 93 -1.74 27.24 9.89
N GLY A 94 -1.80 27.63 8.61
CA GLY A 94 -2.22 28.99 8.21
C GLY A 94 -1.23 30.10 8.57
N VAL A 95 0.02 29.75 8.87
CA VAL A 95 1.08 30.73 9.17
C VAL A 95 1.70 31.26 7.87
N LEU A 96 1.86 30.38 6.88
CA LEU A 96 2.44 30.69 5.57
C LEU A 96 1.50 30.34 4.43
N LYS A 97 1.59 31.10 3.32
CA LYS A 97 1.06 30.70 2.02
C LYS A 97 2.20 30.29 1.10
N ARG A 98 2.04 29.18 0.38
CA ARG A 98 3.00 28.76 -0.65
C ARG A 98 2.36 28.79 -2.02
N ILE A 99 2.82 29.68 -2.89
CA ILE A 99 2.35 29.79 -4.26
C ILE A 99 3.36 29.13 -5.19
N LYS A 100 2.96 28.11 -5.95
CA LYS A 100 3.84 27.40 -6.87
C LYS A 100 4.41 28.37 -7.92
N HIS A 101 5.72 28.33 -8.12
CA HIS A 101 6.42 29.16 -9.10
C HIS A 101 7.62 28.40 -9.68
N GLY A 102 7.45 27.88 -10.90
CA GLY A 102 8.39 26.94 -11.51
C GLY A 102 8.57 25.69 -10.66
N ASN A 103 9.83 25.33 -10.37
CA ASN A 103 10.21 24.17 -9.54
C ASN A 103 10.32 24.51 -8.04
N SER A 104 9.73 25.62 -7.58
CA SER A 104 9.77 26.09 -6.19
C SER A 104 8.44 26.73 -5.80
N TYR A 105 8.35 27.25 -4.57
CA TYR A 105 7.23 28.04 -4.09
C TYR A 105 7.69 29.46 -3.73
N LYS A 106 6.85 30.46 -3.98
CA LYS A 106 6.92 31.80 -3.36
C LYS A 106 6.23 31.74 -2.01
N LEU A 107 6.87 32.28 -0.97
CA LEU A 107 6.40 32.21 0.40
C LEU A 107 5.88 33.57 0.87
N TYR A 108 4.75 33.58 1.57
CA TYR A 108 4.15 34.77 2.17
C TYR A 108 3.71 34.44 3.60
N VAL A 109 3.95 35.34 4.56
CA VAL A 109 3.39 35.21 5.91
C VAL A 109 1.93 35.65 5.87
N GLU A 110 1.00 34.74 6.13
CA GLU A 110 -0.45 35.06 6.18
C GLU A 110 -0.88 35.50 7.58
N LYS A 111 -0.25 34.95 8.63
CA LYS A 111 -0.54 35.28 10.01
C LYS A 111 0.73 35.75 10.72
N LYS A 112 0.75 37.00 11.18
CA LYS A 112 1.81 37.50 12.06
C LYS A 112 1.63 36.93 13.46
N LEU A 113 2.69 36.38 14.02
CA LEU A 113 2.71 35.73 15.33
C LEU A 113 3.82 36.36 16.17
N THR A 114 3.62 36.44 17.49
CA THR A 114 4.73 36.59 18.44
C THR A 114 5.55 35.30 18.50
N LYS A 115 6.72 35.32 19.15
CA LYS A 115 7.54 34.11 19.30
C LYS A 115 6.78 33.09 20.13
N GLU A 116 6.13 33.56 21.18
CA GLU A 116 5.30 32.81 22.11
C GLU A 116 4.10 32.21 21.36
N ASP A 117 3.38 33.01 20.55
CA ASP A 117 2.27 32.50 19.72
C ASP A 117 2.73 31.49 18.67
N PHE A 118 3.96 31.64 18.15
CA PHE A 118 4.51 30.72 17.17
C PHE A 118 4.94 29.41 17.80
N LEU A 119 5.68 29.45 18.92
CA LEU A 119 6.05 28.27 19.69
C LEU A 119 4.78 27.57 20.17
N GLU A 120 3.83 28.34 20.69
CA GLU A 120 2.52 27.86 21.02
C GLU A 120 1.80 27.29 19.80
N THR A 121 1.82 27.90 18.62
CA THR A 121 1.24 27.30 17.39
C THR A 121 1.93 26.00 16.98
N TRP A 122 3.23 25.85 17.29
CA TRP A 122 4.04 24.69 16.93
C TRP A 122 3.87 23.52 17.92
N TYR A 123 3.82 23.83 19.22
CA TYR A 123 3.53 22.89 20.32
C TYR A 123 2.03 22.67 20.52
N ARG A 124 1.17 23.60 20.08
CA ARG A 124 -0.26 23.39 19.86
C ARG A 124 -0.43 22.49 18.63
N THR A 125 -0.06 21.23 18.79
CA THR A 125 -1.01 20.16 18.52
C THR A 125 -2.18 20.15 19.51
N LYS A 126 -2.17 21.01 20.53
CA LYS A 126 -3.37 21.60 21.18
C LYS A 126 -4.23 22.50 20.24
N GLY A 127 -4.40 22.08 18.99
CA GLY A 127 -5.54 22.43 18.12
C GLY A 127 -6.55 21.28 18.02
N ILE A 128 -6.21 20.11 18.58
CA ILE A 128 -7.20 19.31 19.28
C ILE A 128 -7.13 19.89 20.71
N GLU A 129 -8.20 20.46 21.24
CA GLU A 129 -8.42 20.34 22.69
C GLU A 129 -8.08 18.89 23.07
N GLU A 130 -7.67 18.58 24.31
CA GLU A 130 -7.73 17.16 24.68
C GLU A 130 -9.11 16.67 24.25
N PRO A 131 -9.19 15.67 23.35
CA PRO A 131 -10.43 15.36 22.66
C PRO A 131 -11.43 15.12 23.77
N GLU A 132 -12.50 15.93 23.82
CA GLU A 132 -13.48 15.87 24.91
C GLU A 132 -13.77 14.40 25.18
N GLU A 133 -13.35 13.93 26.34
CA GLU A 133 -13.56 12.57 26.73
C GLU A 133 -15.04 12.44 26.99
N ILE A 134 -15.73 11.77 26.07
CA ILE A 134 -17.14 11.49 26.20
C ILE A 134 -17.24 10.39 27.24
N ILE A 135 -17.78 10.72 28.41
CA ILE A 135 -18.02 9.76 29.47
C ILE A 135 -19.10 8.80 28.99
N VAL A 136 -18.75 7.52 28.94
CA VAL A 136 -19.66 6.47 28.49
C VAL A 136 -20.16 5.64 29.67
N LYS A 137 -21.44 5.24 29.61
CA LYS A 137 -22.02 4.32 30.59
C LYS A 137 -21.81 2.88 30.13
N SER A 138 -21.04 2.10 30.86
CA SER A 138 -20.90 0.67 30.60
C SER A 138 -22.16 -0.09 31.02
N TYR A 139 -22.60 -1.09 30.26
CA TYR A 139 -23.64 -1.99 30.76
C TYR A 139 -23.12 -2.80 31.95
N PRO A 140 -23.97 -3.07 32.95
CA PRO A 140 -23.70 -4.13 33.91
C PRO A 140 -23.51 -5.46 33.16
N ARG A 141 -22.53 -6.27 33.56
CA ARG A 141 -22.29 -7.61 33.01
C ARG A 141 -21.92 -7.67 31.52
N CYS A 142 -21.33 -6.61 30.93
CA CYS A 142 -20.82 -6.63 29.55
C CYS A 142 -20.01 -7.88 29.20
N LYS A 143 -19.08 -8.29 30.08
CA LYS A 143 -18.25 -9.49 29.90
C LYS A 143 -19.12 -10.73 29.66
N GLN A 144 -20.13 -10.95 30.50
CA GLN A 144 -21.04 -12.08 30.38
C GLN A 144 -21.82 -12.02 29.06
N MET A 145 -22.31 -10.85 28.67
CA MET A 145 -23.06 -10.69 27.41
C MET A 145 -22.19 -11.02 26.18
N ILE A 146 -20.92 -10.61 26.19
CA ILE A 146 -19.96 -10.93 25.13
C ILE A 146 -19.68 -12.44 25.11
N GLU A 147 -19.48 -13.05 26.28
CA GLU A 147 -19.30 -14.49 26.42
C GLU A 147 -20.51 -15.30 25.93
N GLU A 148 -21.73 -14.84 26.19
CA GLU A 148 -22.97 -15.46 25.70
C GLU A 148 -23.12 -15.30 24.18
N TYR A 149 -22.81 -14.11 23.66
CA TYR A 149 -22.90 -13.83 22.23
C TYR A 149 -21.95 -14.70 21.40
N PHE A 150 -20.66 -14.73 21.76
CA PHE A 150 -19.66 -15.49 21.01
C PHE A 150 -19.61 -16.97 21.41
N GLY A 151 -19.99 -17.29 22.65
CA GLY A 151 -19.74 -18.58 23.28
C GLY A 151 -18.35 -18.63 23.94
N LYS A 152 -18.30 -19.03 25.21
CA LYS A 152 -17.04 -19.10 25.99
C LYS A 152 -15.96 -19.94 25.31
N GLU A 153 -16.33 -21.09 24.75
CA GLU A 153 -15.37 -21.99 24.10
C GLU A 153 -14.78 -21.38 22.83
N TYR A 154 -15.60 -20.67 22.05
CA TYR A 154 -15.14 -19.91 20.90
C TYR A 154 -14.12 -18.85 21.30
N LEU A 155 -14.41 -18.06 22.34
CA LEU A 155 -13.50 -17.02 22.84
C LEU A 155 -12.18 -17.60 23.35
N LYS A 156 -12.22 -18.75 24.04
CA LYS A 156 -11.00 -19.45 24.49
C LYS A 156 -10.14 -19.91 23.33
N ARG A 157 -10.75 -20.44 22.26
CA ARG A 157 -10.03 -20.85 21.04
C ARG A 157 -9.40 -19.64 20.33
N LEU A 158 -10.15 -18.56 20.16
CA LEU A 158 -9.62 -17.32 19.59
C LEU A 158 -8.47 -16.79 20.45
N PHE A 159 -8.66 -16.72 21.77
CA PHE A 159 -7.64 -16.29 22.71
C PHE A 159 -6.37 -17.12 22.59
N SER A 160 -6.49 -18.44 22.54
CA SER A 160 -5.33 -19.34 22.40
C SER A 160 -4.53 -19.04 21.13
N HIS A 161 -5.20 -18.76 20.00
CA HIS A 161 -4.55 -18.35 18.75
C HIS A 161 -3.85 -16.99 18.86
N VAL A 162 -4.58 -15.98 19.36
CA VAL A 162 -4.04 -14.62 19.53
C VAL A 162 -2.84 -14.62 20.48
N TRP A 163 -2.96 -15.35 21.59
CA TRP A 163 -1.93 -15.43 22.61
C TRP A 163 -0.65 -16.06 22.09
N LYS A 164 -0.76 -17.23 21.44
CA LYS A 164 0.37 -17.88 20.77
C LYS A 164 1.10 -16.93 19.83
N LYS A 165 0.35 -16.15 19.05
CA LYS A 165 0.93 -15.18 18.11
C LYS A 165 1.64 -14.02 18.80
N LEU A 166 1.06 -13.45 19.85
CA LEU A 166 1.70 -12.38 20.63
C LEU A 166 3.02 -12.86 21.26
N GLN A 167 3.09 -14.11 21.69
CA GLN A 167 4.32 -14.74 22.17
C GLN A 167 5.34 -14.90 21.03
N GLU A 168 4.95 -15.41 19.88
CA GLU A 168 5.83 -15.56 18.71
C GLU A 168 6.39 -14.22 18.20
N ASP A 169 5.62 -13.14 18.32
CA ASP A 169 6.01 -11.79 17.88
C ASP A 169 6.90 -11.04 18.91
N GLY A 170 7.17 -11.65 20.08
CA GLY A 170 8.03 -11.07 21.11
C GLY A 170 7.47 -9.79 21.75
N TRP A 171 6.14 -9.63 21.75
CA TRP A 171 5.48 -8.38 22.17
C TRP A 171 5.82 -7.95 23.60
N PHE A 172 6.14 -8.91 24.47
CA PHE A 172 6.39 -8.67 25.90
C PHE A 172 7.88 -8.62 26.28
N GLU A 173 8.80 -8.73 25.31
CA GLU A 173 10.25 -8.84 25.58
C GLU A 173 10.96 -7.47 25.70
N HIS A 174 10.22 -6.35 25.70
CA HIS A 174 10.80 -5.01 25.53
C HIS A 174 10.24 -3.94 26.49
N ALA A 175 10.14 -4.23 27.79
CA ALA A 175 9.97 -3.18 28.80
C ALA A 175 11.29 -2.38 28.93
N LYS A 176 11.23 -1.06 28.78
CA LYS A 176 12.43 -0.19 28.77
C LYS A 176 12.70 0.47 30.11
N ASN A 177 11.69 0.52 30.96
CA ASN A 177 11.74 1.08 32.31
C ASN A 177 10.75 0.30 33.21
N GLU A 178 10.73 0.66 34.49
CA GLU A 178 9.94 -0.02 35.52
C GLU A 178 8.42 0.21 35.35
N GLU A 179 8.02 1.36 34.81
CA GLU A 179 6.61 1.69 34.52
C GLU A 179 6.07 0.90 33.33
N ASP A 180 6.85 0.78 32.26
CA ASP A 180 6.58 -0.10 31.12
C ASP A 180 6.48 -1.56 31.57
N ALA A 181 7.36 -1.99 32.47
CA ALA A 181 7.34 -3.35 33.00
C ALA A 181 6.04 -3.62 33.77
N ARG A 182 5.64 -2.69 34.64
CA ARG A 182 4.38 -2.76 35.39
C ARG A 182 3.16 -2.74 34.48
N TYR A 183 3.15 -1.90 33.46
CA TYR A 183 2.06 -1.83 32.47
C TYR A 183 1.97 -3.12 31.64
N MET A 184 3.11 -3.66 31.21
CA MET A 184 3.19 -4.93 30.49
C MET A 184 2.73 -6.10 31.38
N GLU A 185 3.02 -6.08 32.68
CA GLU A 185 2.56 -7.07 33.64
C GLU A 185 1.03 -7.03 33.83
N ILE A 186 0.44 -5.83 33.91
CA ILE A 186 -1.03 -5.67 33.94
C ILE A 186 -1.66 -6.24 32.68
N ILE A 187 -1.13 -5.92 31.50
CA ILE A 187 -1.60 -6.47 30.22
C ILE A 187 -1.47 -8.00 30.24
N LYS A 188 -0.33 -8.52 30.70
CA LYS A 188 -0.06 -9.95 30.78
C LYS A 188 -1.03 -10.67 31.73
N ASN A 189 -1.49 -10.03 32.79
CA ASN A 189 -2.42 -10.64 33.73
C ASN A 189 -3.89 -10.54 33.30
N ASN A 190 -4.24 -9.66 32.35
CA ASN A 190 -5.61 -9.39 31.92
C ASN A 190 -5.85 -9.65 30.41
N GLN A 191 -5.05 -10.49 29.78
CA GLN A 191 -5.03 -10.63 28.31
C GLN A 191 -6.37 -11.12 27.73
N TYR A 192 -7.03 -12.04 28.45
CA TYR A 192 -8.31 -12.60 28.01
C TYR A 192 -9.41 -11.54 28.06
N GLU A 193 -9.45 -10.77 29.14
CA GLU A 193 -10.34 -9.63 29.33
C GLU A 193 -10.11 -8.56 28.28
N ILE A 194 -8.85 -8.21 27.99
CA ILE A 194 -8.49 -7.25 26.95
C ILE A 194 -8.95 -7.75 25.57
N LEU A 195 -8.76 -9.03 25.26
CA LEU A 195 -9.26 -9.60 24.01
C LEU A 195 -10.78 -9.50 23.93
N ILE A 196 -11.51 -9.97 24.96
CA ILE A 196 -12.97 -9.91 25.01
C ILE A 196 -13.46 -8.48 24.82
N ALA A 197 -12.85 -7.53 25.54
CA ALA A 197 -13.18 -6.12 25.40
C ALA A 197 -12.91 -5.62 23.97
N SER A 198 -11.79 -6.00 23.36
CA SER A 198 -11.44 -5.54 22.00
C SER A 198 -12.36 -6.08 20.90
N ILE A 199 -12.83 -7.32 21.03
CA ILE A 199 -13.65 -7.96 19.98
C ILE A 199 -15.15 -7.80 20.19
N GLY A 200 -15.57 -7.56 21.44
CA GLY A 200 -16.97 -7.46 21.86
C GLY A 200 -17.38 -6.06 22.30
N ALA A 201 -16.47 -5.08 22.24
CA ALA A 201 -16.81 -3.67 22.34
C ALA A 201 -17.97 -3.37 21.40
N CYS A 202 -18.90 -2.52 21.84
CA CYS A 202 -20.06 -2.11 21.06
C CYS A 202 -21.08 -3.22 20.73
N LEU A 203 -20.99 -4.41 21.35
CA LEU A 203 -22.03 -5.47 21.23
C LEU A 203 -23.45 -4.91 21.48
N LYS A 204 -23.55 -4.01 22.46
CA LYS A 204 -24.62 -3.02 22.54
C LYS A 204 -24.00 -1.64 22.51
N PHE A 205 -24.60 -0.74 21.74
CA PHE A 205 -24.18 0.64 21.59
C PHE A 205 -25.45 1.50 21.44
N GLU A 206 -25.93 2.03 22.56
CA GLU A 206 -27.06 2.95 22.63
C GLU A 206 -26.51 4.38 22.63
N ILE A 207 -27.07 5.20 21.75
CA ILE A 207 -26.74 6.63 21.61
C ILE A 207 -28.02 7.44 21.77
N ASN A 208 -27.91 8.68 22.25
CA ASN A 208 -29.05 9.60 22.34
C ASN A 208 -29.34 10.28 21.00
N ASP A 209 -30.51 10.93 20.91
CA ASP A 209 -30.99 11.60 19.70
C ASP A 209 -29.97 12.59 19.11
N ALA A 210 -29.29 13.36 19.96
CA ALA A 210 -28.27 14.32 19.52
C ALA A 210 -27.12 13.66 18.71
N LEU A 211 -26.70 12.47 19.11
CA LEU A 211 -25.67 11.73 18.37
C LEU A 211 -26.30 11.00 17.17
N GLN A 212 -27.51 10.46 17.30
CA GLN A 212 -28.21 9.80 16.20
C GLN A 212 -28.45 10.74 15.01
N GLU A 213 -28.89 11.98 15.26
CA GLU A 213 -29.08 13.00 14.23
C GLU A 213 -27.78 13.28 13.46
N ILE A 214 -26.63 13.31 14.16
CA ILE A 214 -25.33 13.49 13.50
C ILE A 214 -24.96 12.28 12.66
N ILE A 215 -25.19 11.07 13.16
CA ILE A 215 -24.95 9.86 12.38
C ILE A 215 -25.81 9.85 11.10
N ASP A 216 -27.12 10.14 11.22
CA ASP A 216 -28.06 10.08 10.10
C ASP A 216 -27.73 11.10 8.98
N MET A 217 -27.11 12.24 9.33
CA MET A 217 -26.63 13.22 8.34
C MET A 217 -25.51 12.68 7.43
N TYR A 218 -24.69 11.73 7.90
CA TYR A 218 -23.51 11.23 7.18
C TYR A 218 -23.55 9.73 6.87
N TRP A 219 -24.46 8.98 7.48
CA TRP A 219 -24.59 7.54 7.32
C TRP A 219 -25.97 7.15 6.79
N SER A 220 -26.05 6.83 5.50
CA SER A 220 -27.29 6.37 4.83
C SER A 220 -27.40 4.85 4.75
N ASP A 221 -28.59 4.36 4.39
CA ASP A 221 -28.86 2.94 4.10
C ASP A 221 -27.97 2.38 2.96
N GLU A 222 -27.55 3.25 2.03
CA GLU A 222 -26.60 2.88 0.98
C GLU A 222 -25.23 2.52 1.58
N TYR A 223 -24.72 3.33 2.51
CA TYR A 223 -23.46 3.06 3.19
C TYR A 223 -23.56 1.83 4.10
N GLU A 224 -24.71 1.62 4.74
CA GLU A 224 -24.97 0.39 5.47
C GLU A 224 -24.87 -0.85 4.56
N THR A 225 -25.48 -0.80 3.38
CA THR A 225 -25.44 -1.89 2.39
C THR A 225 -24.02 -2.14 1.87
N LEU A 226 -23.27 -1.07 1.60
CA LEU A 226 -21.87 -1.15 1.19
C LEU A 226 -21.01 -1.77 2.30
N PHE A 227 -21.25 -1.42 3.56
CA PHE A 227 -20.53 -2.00 4.69
C PHE A 227 -20.84 -3.49 4.85
N LYS A 228 -22.11 -3.91 4.79
CA LYS A 228 -22.50 -5.33 4.78
C LYS A 228 -21.76 -6.12 3.70
N ARG A 229 -21.75 -5.60 2.47
CA ARG A 229 -21.03 -6.22 1.35
C ARG A 229 -19.51 -6.28 1.59
N TYR A 230 -18.94 -5.23 2.19
CA TYR A 230 -17.53 -5.19 2.53
C TYR A 230 -17.16 -6.26 3.57
N LEU A 231 -17.96 -6.40 4.64
CA LEU A 231 -17.77 -7.43 5.67
C LEU A 231 -17.88 -8.84 5.10
N SER A 232 -18.88 -9.11 4.26
CA SER A 232 -19.02 -10.41 3.61
C SER A 232 -17.78 -10.78 2.78
N LYS A 233 -17.06 -9.79 2.26
CA LYS A 233 -15.83 -9.99 1.49
C LYS A 233 -14.58 -10.04 2.37
N TYR A 234 -14.43 -9.16 3.35
CA TYR A 234 -13.17 -8.97 4.09
C TYR A 234 -13.19 -9.47 5.54
N GLY A 235 -14.32 -10.00 6.01
CA GLY A 235 -14.45 -10.63 7.31
C GLY A 235 -14.89 -9.67 8.42
N PHE A 236 -15.07 -10.22 9.62
CA PHE A 236 -15.62 -9.53 10.77
C PHE A 236 -14.76 -8.36 11.26
N PHE A 237 -13.42 -8.47 11.15
CA PHE A 237 -12.46 -7.47 11.67
C PHE A 237 -12.04 -6.42 10.62
N SER A 238 -12.88 -6.16 9.62
CA SER A 238 -12.55 -5.31 8.47
C SER A 238 -13.05 -3.87 8.55
N GLU A 239 -13.62 -3.45 9.68
CA GLU A 239 -14.22 -2.13 9.89
C GLU A 239 -13.25 -0.97 9.65
N GLU A 240 -12.00 -1.09 10.09
CA GLU A 240 -10.97 -0.06 9.86
C GLU A 240 -10.63 0.09 8.37
N GLY A 241 -10.58 -1.05 7.66
CA GLY A 241 -10.41 -1.08 6.22
C GLY A 241 -11.59 -0.43 5.49
N PHE A 242 -12.82 -0.69 5.95
CA PHE A 242 -14.01 -0.05 5.39
C PHE A 242 -14.04 1.45 5.66
N LEU A 243 -13.69 1.91 6.87
CA LEU A 243 -13.66 3.32 7.20
C LEU A 243 -12.74 4.11 6.25
N THR A 244 -11.60 3.53 5.88
CA THR A 244 -10.70 4.11 4.88
C THR A 244 -11.37 4.27 3.51
N GLU A 245 -12.18 3.30 3.07
CA GLU A 245 -12.94 3.39 1.81
C GLU A 245 -14.11 4.37 1.93
N TYR A 246 -14.84 4.35 3.04
CA TYR A 246 -15.92 5.27 3.33
C TYR A 246 -15.47 6.73 3.23
N ILE A 247 -14.33 7.07 3.85
CA ILE A 247 -13.74 8.43 3.77
C ILE A 247 -13.46 8.85 2.32
N LYS A 248 -13.06 7.91 1.45
CA LYS A 248 -12.87 8.20 0.01
C LYS A 248 -14.20 8.46 -0.69
N ILE A 249 -15.25 7.72 -0.33
CA ILE A 249 -16.60 7.84 -0.92
C ILE A 249 -17.24 9.18 -0.55
N ILE A 250 -17.28 9.53 0.74
CA ILE A 250 -17.90 10.78 1.19
C ILE A 250 -17.02 12.01 0.92
N GLY A 251 -15.72 11.79 0.74
CA GLY A 251 -14.71 12.83 0.53
C GLY A 251 -14.22 13.47 1.83
N ILE A 252 -12.95 13.88 1.82
CA ILE A 252 -12.26 14.42 3.01
C ILE A 252 -12.95 15.66 3.62
N LYS A 253 -13.61 16.48 2.80
CA LYS A 253 -14.33 17.68 3.27
C LYS A 253 -15.51 17.29 4.17
N LYS A 254 -16.38 16.38 3.72
CA LYS A 254 -17.52 15.89 4.51
C LYS A 254 -17.06 15.10 5.73
N HIS A 255 -16.00 14.31 5.60
CA HIS A 255 -15.43 13.61 6.76
C HIS A 255 -14.96 14.58 7.85
N ASN A 256 -14.26 15.66 7.47
CA ASN A 256 -13.83 16.68 8.43
C ASN A 256 -15.03 17.41 9.05
N GLU A 257 -16.09 17.66 8.28
CA GLU A 257 -17.33 18.25 8.77
C GLU A 257 -18.02 17.36 9.82
N LEU A 258 -18.12 16.06 9.55
CA LEU A 258 -18.59 15.06 10.52
C LEU A 258 -17.74 15.08 11.79
N MET A 259 -16.41 15.04 11.67
CA MET A 259 -15.51 15.05 12.83
C MET A 259 -15.63 16.33 13.66
N ASN A 260 -15.82 17.48 13.01
CA ASN A 260 -16.06 18.75 13.70
C ASN A 260 -17.40 18.74 14.43
N LYS A 261 -18.49 18.31 13.79
CA LYS A 261 -19.81 18.19 14.44
C LYS A 261 -19.78 17.25 15.65
N LEU A 262 -19.10 16.10 15.51
CA LEU A 262 -18.92 15.16 16.62
C LEU A 262 -18.13 15.80 17.77
N ARG A 263 -17.12 16.61 17.48
CA ARG A 263 -16.36 17.32 18.50
C ARG A 263 -17.17 18.42 19.17
N GLU A 264 -17.82 19.29 18.40
CA GLU A 264 -18.59 20.45 18.90
C GLU A 264 -19.79 20.05 19.77
N ASN A 265 -20.30 18.83 19.58
CA ASN A 265 -21.46 18.32 20.32
C ASN A 265 -21.09 17.23 21.35
N ALA A 266 -19.79 16.96 21.56
CA ALA A 266 -19.34 15.84 22.40
C ALA A 266 -19.90 15.90 23.83
N SER A 267 -19.94 17.08 24.44
CA SER A 267 -20.56 17.33 25.76
C SER A 267 -22.06 16.98 25.86
N HIS A 268 -22.78 16.91 24.73
CA HIS A 268 -24.21 16.56 24.69
C HIS A 268 -24.46 15.06 24.44
N PHE A 269 -23.42 14.28 24.13
CA PHE A 269 -23.58 12.87 23.83
C PHE A 269 -23.76 12.05 25.09
N LYS A 270 -24.75 11.17 25.06
CA LYS A 270 -24.98 10.17 26.09
C LYS A 270 -24.89 8.80 25.43
N ILE A 271 -23.83 8.09 25.73
CA ILE A 271 -23.53 6.80 25.14
C ILE A 271 -23.57 5.74 26.22
N LYS A 272 -24.28 4.65 25.95
CA LYS A 272 -24.27 3.46 26.78
C LYS A 272 -23.80 2.28 25.94
N TRP A 273 -22.73 1.61 26.37
CA TRP A 273 -22.07 0.62 25.53
C TRP A 273 -21.54 -0.61 26.24
N CYS A 274 -21.35 -1.68 25.48
CA CYS A 274 -20.68 -2.89 25.93
C CYS A 274 -19.14 -2.74 25.94
N GLY A 275 -18.60 -1.75 26.65
CA GLY A 275 -17.17 -1.61 26.92
C GLY A 275 -16.92 -1.53 28.42
N PHE A 276 -16.21 -2.51 28.99
CA PHE A 276 -15.96 -2.59 30.45
C PHE A 276 -14.51 -2.27 30.83
N TRP A 277 -13.67 -1.94 29.85
CA TRP A 277 -12.25 -1.64 30.04
C TRP A 277 -11.93 -0.16 29.79
N TRP A 278 -12.80 0.56 29.09
CA TRP A 278 -12.63 1.98 28.76
C TRP A 278 -13.85 2.78 29.25
N PRO A 279 -13.67 3.70 30.22
CA PRO A 279 -14.75 4.52 30.78
C PRO A 279 -15.05 5.77 29.95
N THR A 280 -14.23 6.06 28.95
CA THR A 280 -14.37 7.21 28.07
C THR A 280 -14.10 6.81 26.63
N ILE A 281 -14.73 7.52 25.69
CA ILE A 281 -14.41 7.45 24.27
C ILE A 281 -14.11 8.83 23.73
N LYS A 282 -13.41 8.88 22.61
CA LYS A 282 -13.08 10.14 21.93
C LYS A 282 -14.02 10.31 20.74
N HIS A 283 -14.36 11.55 20.40
CA HIS A 283 -15.25 11.86 19.28
C HIS A 283 -14.86 11.16 17.97
N TYR A 284 -13.56 11.02 17.69
CA TYR A 284 -13.08 10.35 16.48
C TYR A 284 -13.19 8.81 16.49
N HIS A 285 -13.48 8.19 17.64
CA HIS A 285 -13.80 6.76 17.74
C HIS A 285 -15.28 6.48 17.42
N ILE A 286 -16.19 7.45 17.61
CA ILE A 286 -17.64 7.26 17.48
C ILE A 286 -18.04 6.58 16.17
N LEU A 287 -17.52 7.04 15.03
CA LEU A 287 -17.89 6.45 13.74
C LEU A 287 -17.42 4.99 13.64
N TRP A 288 -16.24 4.68 14.18
CA TRP A 288 -15.73 3.32 14.23
C TRP A 288 -16.56 2.44 15.18
N ASP A 289 -16.89 2.93 16.37
CA ASP A 289 -17.73 2.25 17.37
C ASP A 289 -19.14 1.98 16.83
N TYR A 290 -19.74 2.97 16.16
CA TYR A 290 -21.04 2.85 15.50
C TYR A 290 -21.01 1.75 14.44
N ILE A 291 -20.04 1.80 13.52
CA ILE A 291 -19.85 0.78 12.48
C ILE A 291 -19.62 -0.61 13.12
N GLN A 292 -18.85 -0.68 14.20
CA GLN A 292 -18.63 -1.93 14.93
C GLN A 292 -19.95 -2.49 15.49
N SER A 293 -20.80 -1.63 16.05
CA SER A 293 -22.13 -1.99 16.59
C SER A 293 -23.07 -2.59 15.54
N LEU A 294 -22.99 -2.11 14.29
CA LEU A 294 -23.83 -2.60 13.20
C LEU A 294 -23.62 -4.09 12.91
N LYS A 295 -22.37 -4.58 13.01
CA LYS A 295 -22.06 -6.01 12.86
C LYS A 295 -22.83 -6.88 13.85
N PHE A 296 -22.95 -6.40 15.08
CA PHE A 296 -23.67 -7.08 16.15
C PHE A 296 -25.19 -6.98 15.98
N LYS A 297 -25.69 -5.83 15.51
CA LYS A 297 -27.10 -5.65 15.12
C LYS A 297 -27.53 -6.69 14.07
N TRP A 298 -26.63 -7.06 13.17
CA TRP A 298 -26.88 -8.11 12.15
C TRP A 298 -26.51 -9.52 12.59
N ASN A 299 -26.17 -9.72 13.87
CA ASN A 299 -25.79 -11.01 14.43
C ASN A 299 -24.61 -11.69 13.69
N ILE A 300 -23.67 -10.91 13.16
CA ILE A 300 -22.51 -11.43 12.44
C ILE A 300 -21.45 -11.93 13.42
N LYS A 301 -20.98 -13.16 13.21
CA LYS A 301 -19.87 -13.75 13.96
C LYS A 301 -18.67 -14.03 13.04
N PRO A 302 -17.43 -13.93 13.55
CA PRO A 302 -16.24 -14.28 12.78
C PRO A 302 -16.20 -15.79 12.47
N SER A 303 -15.74 -16.18 11.28
CA SER A 303 -15.82 -17.58 10.82
C SER A 303 -14.83 -18.56 11.47
N MET A 304 -13.83 -18.08 12.23
CA MET A 304 -12.75 -18.89 12.87
C MET A 304 -12.08 -19.92 11.96
N VAL A 305 -11.88 -19.57 10.69
CA VAL A 305 -11.17 -20.42 9.74
C VAL A 305 -9.66 -20.26 9.95
N ILE A 306 -9.04 -21.21 10.65
CA ILE A 306 -7.57 -21.28 10.78
C ILE A 306 -7.00 -22.02 9.57
N LYS A 307 -6.00 -21.41 8.93
CA LYS A 307 -5.34 -21.93 7.73
C LYS A 307 -3.86 -22.12 7.97
N LYS A 308 -3.23 -23.01 7.22
CA LYS A 308 -1.76 -23.10 7.15
C LYS A 308 -1.24 -22.27 5.98
N CYS A 309 -0.22 -21.45 6.24
CA CYS A 309 0.41 -20.65 5.20
C CYS A 309 1.08 -21.56 4.18
N LYS A 310 0.77 -21.39 2.89
CA LYS A 310 1.41 -22.16 1.80
C LYS A 310 2.93 -22.01 1.72
N LYS A 311 3.50 -20.92 2.28
CA LYS A 311 4.94 -20.66 2.27
C LYS A 311 5.68 -21.23 3.49
N CYS A 312 5.25 -20.90 4.70
CA CYS A 312 5.96 -21.29 5.93
C CYS A 312 5.27 -22.37 6.76
N GLY A 313 4.09 -22.84 6.36
CA GLY A 313 3.32 -23.86 7.10
C GLY A 313 2.68 -23.37 8.40
N LYS A 314 3.08 -22.20 8.92
CA LYS A 314 2.51 -21.61 10.14
C LYS A 314 1.01 -21.40 10.01
N GLU A 315 0.31 -21.66 11.10
CA GLU A 315 -1.12 -21.38 11.22
C GLU A 315 -1.36 -19.87 11.28
N PHE A 316 -2.43 -19.43 10.64
CA PHE A 316 -2.92 -18.06 10.71
C PHE A 316 -4.44 -18.05 10.53
N TYR A 317 -5.08 -17.07 11.14
CA TYR A 317 -6.50 -16.81 11.02
C TYR A 317 -6.71 -15.60 10.09
N PRO A 318 -7.14 -15.77 8.82
CA PRO A 318 -7.16 -14.69 7.83
C PRO A 318 -7.88 -13.42 8.28
N GLU A 319 -9.09 -13.52 8.85
CA GLU A 319 -9.85 -12.33 9.27
C GLU A 319 -9.14 -11.54 10.37
N TYR A 320 -8.59 -12.22 11.39
CA TYR A 320 -7.95 -11.54 12.50
C TYR A 320 -6.51 -11.12 12.17
N ASP A 321 -5.73 -12.02 11.58
CA ASP A 321 -4.29 -11.81 11.38
C ASP A 321 -3.98 -10.82 10.27
N LEU A 322 -4.87 -10.67 9.27
CA LEU A 322 -4.71 -9.69 8.19
C LEU A 322 -5.39 -8.34 8.49
N ARG A 323 -6.07 -8.17 9.64
CA ARG A 323 -6.90 -6.99 9.93
C ARG A 323 -6.20 -5.64 9.67
N GLY A 324 -4.95 -5.49 10.11
CA GLY A 324 -4.16 -4.25 9.96
C GLY A 324 -3.67 -3.97 8.52
N ILE A 325 -3.88 -4.90 7.59
CA ILE A 325 -3.46 -4.82 6.19
C ILE A 325 -4.60 -5.08 5.21
N ILE A 326 -5.86 -5.14 5.68
CA ILE A 326 -7.03 -5.38 4.83
C ILE A 326 -7.14 -4.35 3.71
N HIS A 327 -6.83 -3.07 3.98
CA HIS A 327 -6.86 -2.00 2.98
C HIS A 327 -5.90 -2.24 1.78
N LYS A 328 -4.89 -3.09 1.95
CA LYS A 328 -3.97 -3.49 0.87
C LYS A 328 -4.56 -4.60 0.00
N ILE A 329 -5.36 -5.50 0.58
CA ILE A 329 -5.86 -6.71 -0.08
C ILE A 329 -6.50 -6.43 -1.44
N PRO A 330 -7.40 -5.45 -1.63
CA PRO A 330 -8.01 -5.20 -2.94
C PRO A 330 -7.00 -4.93 -4.06
N LYS A 331 -5.88 -4.27 -3.73
CA LYS A 331 -4.81 -3.96 -4.68
C LYS A 331 -4.01 -5.20 -5.08
N TYR A 332 -3.80 -6.11 -4.14
CA TYR A 332 -2.89 -7.25 -4.32
C TYR A 332 -3.59 -8.54 -4.70
N TYR A 333 -4.84 -8.74 -4.29
CA TYR A 333 -5.62 -9.97 -4.46
C TYR A 333 -6.91 -9.71 -5.26
N PRO A 334 -6.85 -9.54 -6.59
CA PRO A 334 -8.01 -9.16 -7.38
C PRO A 334 -9.08 -10.26 -7.50
N TYR A 335 -8.72 -11.53 -7.27
CA TYR A 335 -9.59 -12.70 -7.49
C TYR A 335 -10.39 -13.16 -6.26
N ILE A 336 -10.21 -12.54 -5.09
CA ILE A 336 -10.81 -13.07 -3.87
C ILE A 336 -12.32 -12.83 -3.85
N LYS A 337 -13.07 -13.88 -3.48
CA LYS A 337 -14.49 -13.80 -3.13
C LYS A 337 -14.63 -13.45 -1.66
N THR A 338 -13.81 -14.06 -0.81
CA THR A 338 -13.74 -13.76 0.63
C THR A 338 -12.28 -13.69 1.10
N ILE A 339 -12.02 -13.09 2.25
CA ILE A 339 -10.68 -13.06 2.86
C ILE A 339 -10.12 -14.46 3.14
N ASN A 340 -11.00 -15.45 3.30
CA ASN A 340 -10.62 -16.86 3.43
C ASN A 340 -10.06 -17.47 2.14
N ASP A 341 -10.09 -16.78 1.00
CA ASP A 341 -9.39 -17.23 -0.21
C ASP A 341 -7.87 -17.05 -0.12
N ILE A 342 -7.38 -16.21 0.81
CA ILE A 342 -5.95 -15.94 1.00
C ILE A 342 -5.29 -17.11 1.72
N ASN A 343 -4.24 -17.66 1.12
CA ASN A 343 -3.51 -18.85 1.60
C ASN A 343 -2.15 -18.54 2.24
N PHE A 344 -1.90 -17.27 2.55
CA PHE A 344 -0.63 -16.80 3.11
C PHE A 344 -0.86 -16.04 4.41
N CYS A 345 0.02 -16.27 5.39
CA CYS A 345 0.04 -15.49 6.62
C CYS A 345 0.47 -14.03 6.33
N PRO A 346 0.28 -13.09 7.27
CA PRO A 346 0.58 -11.68 7.06
C PRO A 346 1.99 -11.39 6.56
N ASN A 347 2.97 -12.20 6.96
CA ASN A 347 4.38 -12.03 6.56
C ASN A 347 4.66 -12.44 5.11
N HIS A 348 3.82 -13.31 4.52
CA HIS A 348 4.03 -13.83 3.17
C HIS A 348 2.97 -13.34 2.17
N ALA A 349 1.85 -12.78 2.61
CA ALA A 349 0.74 -12.38 1.76
C ALA A 349 1.09 -11.34 0.68
N PHE A 350 2.19 -10.59 0.84
CA PHE A 350 2.60 -9.58 -0.14
C PHE A 350 3.96 -9.88 -0.77
N GLY A 351 4.49 -11.10 -0.62
CA GLY A 351 5.80 -11.45 -1.18
C GLY A 351 6.92 -10.59 -0.59
N GLU A 352 6.74 -10.04 0.62
CA GLU A 352 7.77 -9.27 1.31
C GLU A 352 8.90 -10.23 1.72
N PHE A 353 10.16 -9.82 1.48
CA PHE A 353 11.30 -10.66 1.80
C PHE A 353 11.54 -10.63 3.30
N ASN A 354 11.34 -11.77 4.00
CA ASN A 354 11.75 -12.05 5.38
C ASN A 354 11.93 -10.80 6.29
N VAL A 355 10.89 -9.97 6.40
CA VAL A 355 10.92 -8.77 7.23
C VAL A 355 10.60 -9.10 8.69
N VAL A 356 10.07 -10.30 8.96
CA VAL A 356 9.48 -10.62 10.26
C VAL A 356 9.93 -11.99 10.75
N THR A 357 11.16 -12.06 11.26
CA THR A 357 11.45 -12.73 12.54
C THR A 357 12.74 -12.12 13.11
N ASN A 358 12.60 -11.49 14.28
CA ASN A 358 13.64 -11.00 15.17
C ASN A 358 14.45 -9.76 14.75
N ARG A 359 14.07 -8.64 15.37
CA ARG A 359 14.94 -7.49 15.63
C ARG A 359 16.32 -7.99 16.09
N ARG A 360 17.40 -7.48 15.47
CA ARG A 360 18.81 -7.66 15.89
C ARG A 360 19.39 -9.07 15.81
N LYS A 361 19.13 -9.85 14.76
CA LYS A 361 20.14 -10.82 14.30
C LYS A 361 20.91 -10.19 13.14
N GLU A 362 22.23 -10.08 13.30
CA GLU A 362 23.15 -9.71 12.24
C GLU A 362 22.85 -10.56 11.01
N TYR A 363 22.26 -9.94 9.98
CA TYR A 363 21.85 -10.63 8.76
C TYR A 363 23.08 -11.07 7.99
N THR A 364 23.51 -12.31 8.22
CA THR A 364 24.50 -13.00 7.40
C THR A 364 23.87 -14.28 6.81
N MET A 365 22.99 -14.13 5.83
CA MET A 365 22.76 -15.16 4.80
C MET A 365 22.69 -14.48 3.42
N LYS A 366 23.60 -14.73 2.47
CA LYS A 366 23.99 -16.01 1.80
C LYS A 366 22.98 -16.49 0.74
N ILE A 367 22.24 -15.61 0.07
CA ILE A 367 21.70 -16.02 -1.24
C ILE A 367 22.79 -15.80 -2.29
N SER A 368 23.13 -16.86 -3.04
CA SER A 368 24.13 -16.75 -4.09
C SER A 368 23.61 -15.94 -5.26
N LYS A 369 24.54 -15.34 -6.03
CA LYS A 369 24.21 -14.65 -7.29
C LYS A 369 23.41 -15.58 -8.23
N ASP A 370 23.79 -16.85 -8.32
CA ASP A 370 23.11 -17.83 -9.17
C ASP A 370 21.69 -18.11 -8.68
N LYS A 371 21.48 -18.21 -7.36
CA LYS A 371 20.13 -18.42 -6.82
C LYS A 371 19.23 -17.20 -7.05
N MET A 372 19.77 -15.98 -6.99
CA MET A 372 19.01 -14.78 -7.36
C MET A 372 18.61 -14.80 -8.85
N ALA A 373 19.54 -15.14 -9.74
CA ALA A 373 19.23 -15.27 -11.17
C ALA A 373 18.18 -16.37 -11.43
N GLN A 374 18.28 -17.50 -10.73
CA GLN A 374 17.31 -18.59 -10.81
C GLN A 374 15.91 -18.15 -10.35
N LEU A 375 15.78 -17.49 -9.19
CA LEU A 375 14.48 -17.02 -8.70
C LEU A 375 13.83 -16.01 -9.65
N LEU A 376 14.63 -15.11 -10.25
CA LEU A 376 14.14 -14.17 -11.27
C LEU A 376 13.63 -14.91 -12.51
N LYS A 377 14.36 -15.94 -12.97
CA LYS A 377 13.94 -16.80 -14.09
C LYS A 377 12.65 -17.54 -13.77
N GLU A 378 12.53 -18.12 -12.58
CA GLU A 378 11.31 -18.80 -12.11
C GLU A 378 10.12 -17.86 -12.07
N LEU A 379 10.29 -16.64 -11.53
CA LEU A 379 9.23 -15.62 -11.50
C LEU A 379 8.77 -15.25 -12.92
N ILE A 380 9.72 -15.08 -13.84
CA ILE A 380 9.41 -14.79 -15.24
C ILE A 380 8.63 -15.92 -15.89
N ASN A 381 9.03 -17.17 -15.67
CA ASN A 381 8.35 -18.34 -16.24
C ASN A 381 6.92 -18.49 -15.72
N VAL A 382 6.70 -18.27 -14.41
CA VAL A 382 5.36 -18.35 -13.80
C VAL A 382 4.47 -17.22 -14.27
N THR A 383 4.99 -15.99 -14.33
CA THR A 383 4.20 -14.80 -14.63
C THR A 383 3.99 -14.58 -16.13
N GLY A 384 4.89 -15.10 -16.97
CA GLY A 384 4.91 -14.87 -18.42
C GLY A 384 5.26 -13.43 -18.80
N VAL A 385 5.76 -12.62 -17.86
CA VAL A 385 6.12 -11.21 -18.07
C VAL A 385 7.46 -10.89 -17.42
N ILE A 386 8.12 -9.85 -17.92
CA ILE A 386 9.35 -9.35 -17.29
C ILE A 386 8.93 -8.46 -16.10
N PRO A 387 9.27 -8.83 -14.85
CA PRO A 387 8.94 -8.02 -13.70
C PRO A 387 9.71 -6.68 -13.75
N PRO A 388 9.08 -5.56 -13.36
CA PRO A 388 9.77 -4.27 -13.33
C PRO A 388 10.81 -4.24 -12.21
N SER A 389 11.76 -3.30 -12.22
CA SER A 389 12.78 -3.24 -11.15
C SER A 389 12.19 -2.97 -9.75
N ASN A 390 10.98 -2.41 -9.66
CA ASN A 390 10.23 -2.23 -8.42
C ASN A 390 9.27 -3.40 -8.10
N PHE A 391 9.50 -4.61 -8.62
CA PHE A 391 8.64 -5.80 -8.54
C PHE A 391 8.16 -6.24 -7.15
N LYS A 392 8.74 -5.73 -6.06
CA LYS A 392 8.24 -5.93 -4.68
C LYS A 392 7.33 -4.81 -4.17
N LYS A 393 7.49 -3.60 -4.70
CA LYS A 393 6.68 -2.42 -4.33
C LYS A 393 5.40 -2.34 -5.14
N ASP A 394 5.42 -2.90 -6.36
CA ASP A 394 4.28 -2.95 -7.24
C ASP A 394 4.08 -4.36 -7.79
N LEU A 395 2.98 -5.01 -7.39
CA LEU A 395 2.57 -6.33 -7.87
C LEU A 395 1.51 -6.23 -8.98
N SER A 396 1.32 -5.07 -9.60
CA SER A 396 0.39 -4.85 -10.72
C SER A 396 0.58 -5.88 -11.85
N TYR A 397 1.84 -6.25 -12.14
CA TYR A 397 2.23 -7.27 -13.11
C TYR A 397 1.80 -8.70 -12.74
N LEU A 398 1.14 -8.93 -11.60
CA LEU A 398 0.55 -10.21 -11.22
C LEU A 398 -0.97 -10.25 -11.38
N LYS A 399 -1.63 -9.12 -11.68
CA LYS A 399 -3.10 -9.01 -11.66
C LYS A 399 -3.80 -9.92 -12.67
N HIS A 400 -3.15 -10.24 -13.78
CA HIS A 400 -3.69 -11.10 -14.84
C HIS A 400 -3.60 -12.59 -14.52
N LEU A 401 -2.87 -12.97 -13.46
CA LEU A 401 -2.67 -14.37 -13.11
C LEU A 401 -3.91 -14.98 -12.48
N ASN A 402 -4.15 -16.25 -12.79
CA ASN A 402 -5.10 -17.06 -12.04
C ASN A 402 -4.59 -17.34 -10.62
N LYS A 403 -5.46 -17.90 -9.77
CA LYS A 403 -5.14 -18.17 -8.37
C LYS A 403 -3.89 -19.03 -8.21
N GLU A 404 -3.74 -20.12 -8.96
CA GLU A 404 -2.57 -21.01 -8.80
C GLU A 404 -1.26 -20.30 -9.15
N LYS A 405 -1.19 -19.63 -10.31
CA LYS A 405 0.02 -18.92 -10.74
C LYS A 405 0.34 -17.73 -9.83
N TYR A 406 -0.67 -17.02 -9.35
CA TYR A 406 -0.47 -15.94 -8.39
C TYR A 406 0.17 -16.44 -7.10
N GLU A 407 -0.34 -17.55 -6.54
CA GLU A 407 0.22 -18.13 -5.32
C GLU A 407 1.67 -18.62 -5.54
N GLN A 408 1.98 -19.20 -6.70
CA GLN A 408 3.36 -19.55 -7.08
C GLN A 408 4.26 -18.31 -7.14
N ALA A 409 3.80 -17.22 -7.77
CA ALA A 409 4.54 -15.98 -7.83
C ALA A 409 4.81 -15.38 -6.44
N ILE A 410 3.84 -15.40 -5.53
CA ILE A 410 4.02 -14.92 -4.15
C ILE A 410 5.07 -15.75 -3.40
N MET A 411 5.07 -17.08 -3.56
CA MET A 411 6.08 -17.94 -2.93
C MET A 411 7.50 -17.61 -3.41
N ILE A 412 7.68 -17.40 -4.72
CA ILE A 412 8.97 -17.00 -5.30
C ILE A 412 9.37 -15.61 -4.77
N LEU A 413 8.44 -14.66 -4.74
CA LEU A 413 8.71 -13.32 -4.25
C LEU A 413 9.17 -13.31 -2.79
N CYS A 414 8.61 -14.15 -1.92
CA CYS A 414 9.05 -14.25 -0.53
C CYS A 414 10.55 -14.59 -0.41
N ASP A 415 11.10 -15.35 -1.37
CA ASP A 415 12.50 -15.78 -1.39
C ASP A 415 13.43 -14.80 -2.13
N MET A 416 12.88 -13.93 -2.97
CA MET A 416 13.66 -12.94 -3.70
C MET A 416 14.07 -11.76 -2.81
N PRO A 417 15.33 -11.31 -2.83
CA PRO A 417 15.71 -10.00 -2.26
C PRO A 417 15.05 -8.85 -3.03
N PRO A 418 14.94 -7.63 -2.46
CA PRO A 418 14.49 -6.46 -3.21
C PRO A 418 15.51 -6.04 -4.28
N TYR A 419 15.12 -5.11 -5.15
CA TYR A 419 16.06 -4.52 -6.11
C TYR A 419 17.12 -3.65 -5.44
N GLU A 420 16.70 -2.75 -4.56
CA GLU A 420 17.60 -1.92 -3.74
C GLU A 420 17.54 -2.38 -2.30
N LYS A 421 18.68 -2.31 -1.60
CA LYS A 421 18.77 -2.57 -0.16
C LYS A 421 17.78 -1.73 0.63
N SER A 422 17.30 -2.28 1.74
CA SER A 422 16.43 -1.60 2.71
C SER A 422 17.03 -1.70 4.10
N PHE A 423 16.42 -1.02 5.09
CA PHE A 423 16.82 -1.16 6.49
C PHE A 423 16.77 -2.63 6.98
N SER A 424 15.92 -3.46 6.37
CA SER A 424 15.74 -4.88 6.68
C SER A 424 16.48 -5.83 5.73
N THR A 425 17.15 -5.32 4.68
CA THR A 425 17.85 -6.15 3.69
C THR A 425 19.21 -5.53 3.34
N PRO A 426 20.34 -6.16 3.72
CA PRO A 426 21.67 -5.54 3.56
C PRO A 426 22.13 -5.40 2.11
N TYR A 427 21.53 -6.12 1.16
CA TYR A 427 21.81 -6.07 -0.27
C TYR A 427 20.59 -6.49 -1.11
N GLY A 428 20.56 -6.06 -2.38
CA GLY A 428 19.54 -6.40 -3.37
C GLY A 428 20.13 -6.73 -4.74
N TYR A 429 19.26 -6.91 -5.75
CA TYR A 429 19.71 -7.20 -7.12
C TYR A 429 20.63 -6.13 -7.70
N LYS A 430 20.44 -4.85 -7.33
CA LYS A 430 21.32 -3.76 -7.77
C LYS A 430 22.73 -3.92 -7.22
N ASP A 431 22.89 -4.36 -5.98
CA ASP A 431 24.20 -4.53 -5.35
C ASP A 431 24.96 -5.73 -5.94
N VAL A 432 24.25 -6.81 -6.28
CA VAL A 432 24.86 -8.05 -6.79
C VAL A 432 25.13 -8.01 -8.31
N PHE A 433 24.23 -7.42 -9.09
CA PHE A 433 24.32 -7.40 -10.56
C PHE A 433 24.68 -6.02 -11.13
N GLY A 434 24.69 -4.96 -10.31
CA GLY A 434 24.93 -3.57 -10.72
C GLY A 434 23.71 -2.90 -11.38
N SER A 435 22.83 -3.66 -12.03
CA SER A 435 21.61 -3.13 -12.65
C SER A 435 20.56 -4.23 -12.85
N TRP A 436 19.29 -3.84 -12.98
CA TRP A 436 18.20 -4.78 -13.28
C TRP A 436 18.38 -5.48 -14.62
N PHE A 437 18.93 -4.77 -15.63
CA PHE A 437 19.25 -5.35 -16.93
C PHE A 437 20.25 -6.52 -16.80
N LYS A 438 21.35 -6.31 -16.06
CA LYS A 438 22.35 -7.36 -15.82
C LYS A 438 21.78 -8.54 -15.02
N ALA A 439 20.83 -8.31 -14.13
CA ALA A 439 20.12 -9.38 -13.42
C ALA A 439 19.25 -10.22 -14.37
N LEU A 440 18.50 -9.57 -15.27
CA LEU A 440 17.68 -10.24 -16.28
C LEU A 440 18.54 -11.03 -17.28
N ALA A 441 19.66 -10.45 -17.74
CA ALA A 441 20.63 -11.17 -18.58
C ALA A 441 21.18 -12.41 -17.87
N ALA A 442 21.55 -12.30 -16.59
CA ALA A 442 22.01 -13.43 -15.79
C ALA A 442 20.93 -14.50 -15.57
N ALA A 443 19.64 -14.12 -15.57
CA ALA A 443 18.50 -15.03 -15.53
C ALA A 443 18.22 -15.72 -16.89
N GLY A 444 19.03 -15.44 -17.93
CA GLY A 444 18.88 -16.00 -19.27
C GLY A 444 17.75 -15.38 -20.07
N VAL A 445 17.43 -14.10 -19.80
CA VAL A 445 16.41 -13.35 -20.54
C VAL A 445 17.11 -12.57 -21.65
N ASP A 446 16.85 -12.91 -22.91
CA ASP A 446 17.33 -12.15 -24.07
C ASP A 446 16.55 -10.85 -24.21
N ILE A 447 17.09 -9.79 -23.62
CA ILE A 447 16.50 -8.45 -23.61
C ILE A 447 17.47 -7.37 -24.07
N GLN A 448 16.92 -6.34 -24.68
CA GLN A 448 17.55 -5.07 -24.97
C GLN A 448 16.91 -3.97 -24.10
N LYS A 449 17.75 -3.13 -23.49
CA LYS A 449 17.29 -1.98 -22.70
C LYS A 449 17.04 -0.79 -23.64
N LYS A 450 15.83 -0.21 -23.61
CA LYS A 450 15.52 1.06 -24.32
C LYS A 450 15.41 2.23 -23.34
N ALA A 451 15.24 3.45 -23.86
CA ALA A 451 15.00 4.65 -23.05
C ALA A 451 13.76 4.54 -22.15
N ARG A 452 12.79 3.68 -22.53
CA ARG A 452 11.62 3.31 -21.74
C ARG A 452 11.45 1.78 -21.78
N GLY A 453 11.59 1.12 -20.64
CA GLY A 453 11.34 -0.32 -20.50
C GLY A 453 12.40 -1.25 -21.09
N TYR A 454 12.00 -2.51 -21.25
CA TYR A 454 12.81 -3.59 -21.79
C TYR A 454 12.09 -4.17 -23.00
N THR A 455 12.83 -4.45 -24.07
CA THR A 455 12.33 -5.22 -25.21
C THR A 455 13.04 -6.56 -25.25
N CYS A 456 12.38 -7.62 -25.65
CA CYS A 456 13.03 -8.92 -25.94
C CYS A 456 13.03 -9.15 -27.46
N LEU A 457 13.97 -9.95 -27.94
CA LEU A 457 14.00 -10.34 -29.36
C LEU A 457 13.30 -11.68 -29.52
N ALA A 458 12.39 -11.78 -30.49
CA ALA A 458 11.87 -13.06 -30.96
C ALA A 458 12.94 -13.81 -31.77
N GLU A 459 12.73 -15.11 -32.01
CA GLU A 459 13.67 -15.97 -32.74
C GLU A 459 13.98 -15.48 -34.17
N ASP A 460 13.06 -14.74 -34.79
CA ASP A 460 13.24 -14.14 -36.12
C ASP A 460 13.87 -12.74 -36.11
N GLY A 461 14.17 -12.22 -34.92
CA GLY A 461 14.75 -10.89 -34.72
C GLY A 461 13.72 -9.77 -34.51
N HIS A 462 12.41 -10.06 -34.49
CA HIS A 462 11.42 -9.05 -34.15
C HIS A 462 11.57 -8.54 -32.71
N VAL A 463 11.42 -7.23 -32.53
CA VAL A 463 11.46 -6.58 -31.22
C VAL A 463 10.10 -6.72 -30.54
N CYS A 464 10.04 -7.38 -29.38
CA CYS A 464 8.83 -7.56 -28.57
C CYS A 464 8.89 -6.74 -27.29
N PHE A 465 7.77 -6.17 -26.86
CA PHE A 465 7.63 -5.38 -25.64
C PHE A 465 7.18 -6.22 -24.44
N SER A 466 6.82 -7.48 -24.67
CA SER A 466 6.50 -8.45 -23.63
C SER A 466 6.97 -9.86 -24.02
N LEU A 467 7.12 -10.74 -23.02
CA LEU A 467 7.40 -12.16 -23.28
C LEU A 467 6.18 -12.89 -23.88
N GLY A 468 4.97 -12.41 -23.61
CA GLY A 468 3.76 -12.88 -24.28
C GLY A 468 3.84 -12.61 -25.79
N GLU A 469 4.24 -11.40 -26.18
CA GLU A 469 4.53 -11.08 -27.57
C GLU A 469 5.64 -11.95 -28.14
N LYS A 470 6.78 -12.08 -27.45
CA LYS A 470 7.87 -12.97 -27.88
C LYS A 470 7.39 -14.39 -28.10
N LYS A 471 6.56 -14.92 -27.21
CA LYS A 471 6.05 -16.30 -27.32
C LYS A 471 5.16 -16.50 -28.54
N ILE A 472 4.31 -15.53 -28.85
CA ILE A 472 3.44 -15.56 -30.04
C ILE A 472 4.27 -15.42 -31.31
N ASP A 473 5.20 -14.48 -31.32
CA ASP A 473 6.11 -14.19 -32.42
C ASP A 473 7.02 -15.41 -32.74
N ASP A 474 7.66 -15.97 -31.72
CA ASP A 474 8.39 -17.24 -31.81
C ASP A 474 7.51 -18.39 -32.32
N TRP A 475 6.24 -18.45 -31.90
CA TRP A 475 5.32 -19.49 -32.38
C TRP A 475 5.08 -19.34 -33.88
N LEU A 476 4.81 -18.13 -34.37
CA LEU A 476 4.63 -17.85 -35.79
C LEU A 476 5.91 -18.20 -36.58
N TYR A 477 7.08 -17.84 -36.06
CA TYR A 477 8.36 -18.14 -36.66
C TYR A 477 8.65 -19.65 -36.73
N ARG A 478 8.52 -20.38 -35.62
CA ARG A 478 8.77 -21.84 -35.56
C ARG A 478 7.86 -22.62 -36.50
N HIS A 479 6.63 -22.15 -36.72
CA HIS A 479 5.69 -22.71 -37.69
C HIS A 479 5.91 -22.22 -39.12
N ARG A 480 6.95 -21.41 -39.37
CA ARG A 480 7.31 -20.83 -40.67
C ARG A 480 6.15 -20.06 -41.30
N ILE A 481 5.43 -19.30 -40.49
CA ILE A 481 4.32 -18.45 -40.91
C ILE A 481 4.87 -17.03 -41.11
N PRO A 482 4.94 -16.52 -42.35
CA PRO A 482 5.33 -15.14 -42.61
C PRO A 482 4.35 -14.17 -41.95
N HIS A 483 4.86 -13.22 -41.18
CA HIS A 483 4.05 -12.28 -40.43
C HIS A 483 4.67 -10.88 -40.42
N GLU A 484 3.82 -9.85 -40.47
CA GLU A 484 4.21 -8.44 -40.36
C GLU A 484 3.95 -7.97 -38.92
N LYS A 485 4.93 -7.33 -38.29
CA LYS A 485 4.79 -6.76 -36.95
C LYS A 485 4.29 -5.32 -36.99
N GLU A 486 3.47 -4.95 -36.00
CA GLU A 486 2.93 -3.59 -35.84
C GLU A 486 2.19 -2.99 -37.08
N PRO A 487 1.34 -3.79 -37.78
CA PRO A 487 0.59 -3.32 -38.94
C PRO A 487 -0.35 -2.17 -38.57
N LYS A 488 -0.51 -1.19 -39.46
CA LYS A 488 -1.46 -0.08 -39.23
C LYS A 488 -2.90 -0.55 -39.39
N TYR A 489 -3.78 -0.08 -38.52
CA TYR A 489 -5.22 -0.19 -38.74
C TYR A 489 -5.68 0.76 -39.87
N PRO A 490 -6.67 0.37 -40.68
CA PRO A 490 -7.29 1.28 -41.65
C PRO A 490 -8.01 2.43 -40.93
N GLY A 491 -7.94 3.64 -41.49
CA GLY A 491 -8.69 4.80 -41.00
C GLY A 491 -8.05 5.59 -39.84
N ASP A 492 -7.11 5.02 -39.08
CA ASP A 492 -6.38 5.72 -38.02
C ASP A 492 -4.88 5.40 -38.07
N SER A 493 -4.06 6.42 -38.34
CA SER A 493 -2.61 6.29 -38.47
C SER A 493 -1.88 6.01 -37.14
N ASN A 494 -2.55 6.21 -36.00
CA ASN A 494 -1.98 6.03 -34.67
C ASN A 494 -2.29 4.65 -34.05
N LEU A 495 -3.19 3.88 -34.64
CA LEU A 495 -3.53 2.53 -34.17
C LEU A 495 -2.77 1.47 -34.95
N ARG A 496 -2.15 0.55 -34.20
CA ARG A 496 -1.38 -0.57 -34.73
C ARG A 496 -1.83 -1.88 -34.11
N GLY A 497 -1.95 -2.91 -34.95
CA GLY A 497 -2.08 -4.29 -34.50
C GLY A 497 -0.76 -4.83 -33.99
N ASP A 498 -0.74 -5.99 -33.34
CA ASP A 498 0.52 -6.59 -32.91
C ASP A 498 1.16 -7.38 -34.07
N TRP A 499 0.38 -8.19 -34.78
CA TRP A 499 0.82 -8.89 -36.00
C TRP A 499 -0.25 -8.93 -37.10
N LYS A 500 0.19 -9.09 -38.35
CA LYS A 500 -0.63 -9.43 -39.51
C LYS A 500 -0.11 -10.68 -40.18
N VAL A 501 -1.01 -11.62 -40.47
CA VAL A 501 -0.75 -12.83 -41.25
C VAL A 501 -1.80 -12.94 -42.36
N GLY A 502 -1.40 -12.67 -43.59
CA GLY A 502 -2.33 -12.57 -44.72
C GLY A 502 -3.45 -11.56 -44.44
N ASN A 503 -4.69 -12.05 -44.34
CA ASN A 503 -5.88 -11.23 -44.05
C ASN A 503 -6.28 -11.23 -42.56
N TYR A 504 -5.45 -11.80 -41.69
CA TYR A 504 -5.69 -11.84 -40.25
C TYR A 504 -4.86 -10.80 -39.54
N PHE A 505 -5.47 -10.07 -38.61
CA PHE A 505 -4.76 -9.36 -37.56
C PHE A 505 -4.76 -10.18 -36.29
N ILE A 506 -3.67 -10.12 -35.55
CA ILE A 506 -3.50 -10.79 -34.27
C ILE A 506 -3.22 -9.70 -33.24
N GLU A 507 -3.95 -9.76 -32.12
CA GLU A 507 -3.77 -8.85 -30.99
C GLU A 507 -3.57 -9.66 -29.72
N TYR A 508 -2.53 -9.31 -28.97
CA TYR A 508 -2.26 -9.82 -27.64
C TYR A 508 -2.68 -8.81 -26.59
N TRP A 509 -3.81 -9.08 -25.92
CA TRP A 509 -4.38 -8.22 -24.89
C TRP A 509 -3.71 -8.43 -23.53
N GLY A 510 -2.38 -8.23 -23.46
CA GLY A 510 -1.56 -8.47 -22.28
C GLY A 510 -1.91 -7.63 -21.05
N LEU A 511 -2.62 -6.50 -21.24
CA LEU A 511 -2.98 -5.54 -20.18
C LEU A 511 -4.49 -5.37 -19.97
N LYS A 512 -5.31 -6.32 -20.46
CA LYS A 512 -6.79 -6.24 -20.38
C LYS A 512 -7.27 -6.10 -18.92
N GLY A 513 -8.15 -5.14 -18.64
CA GLY A 513 -8.68 -4.85 -17.29
C GLY A 513 -8.25 -3.53 -16.66
N GLU A 514 -7.58 -2.64 -17.40
CA GLU A 514 -7.36 -1.23 -17.03
C GLU A 514 -8.26 -0.33 -17.90
N LYS A 515 -8.98 0.62 -17.29
CA LYS A 515 -10.03 1.41 -17.96
C LYS A 515 -9.57 2.07 -19.27
N ASP A 516 -8.40 2.71 -19.27
CA ASP A 516 -7.86 3.40 -20.46
C ASP A 516 -7.34 2.44 -21.55
N TYR A 517 -7.07 1.18 -21.19
CA TYR A 517 -6.66 0.12 -22.11
C TYR A 517 -7.88 -0.56 -22.74
N ASP A 518 -8.93 -0.78 -21.95
CA ASP A 518 -10.19 -1.37 -22.44
C ASP A 518 -10.88 -0.49 -23.50
N ASP A 519 -10.80 0.84 -23.36
CA ASP A 519 -11.30 1.79 -24.38
C ASP A 519 -10.57 1.62 -25.73
N LYS A 520 -9.26 1.35 -25.71
CA LYS A 520 -8.46 1.09 -26.92
C LYS A 520 -8.75 -0.26 -27.54
N ILE A 521 -8.97 -1.30 -26.71
CA ILE A 521 -9.41 -2.61 -27.20
C ILE A 521 -10.75 -2.46 -27.93
N PHE A 522 -11.70 -1.75 -27.33
CA PHE A 522 -13.02 -1.52 -27.92
C PHE A 522 -12.90 -0.83 -29.29
N LEU A 523 -12.13 0.27 -29.36
CA LEU A 523 -11.90 0.99 -30.60
C LEU A 523 -11.27 0.10 -31.69
N LYS A 524 -10.24 -0.69 -31.36
CA LYS A 524 -9.59 -1.62 -32.30
C LYS A 524 -10.55 -2.69 -32.83
N LYS A 525 -11.46 -3.19 -31.98
CA LYS A 525 -12.49 -4.17 -32.37
C LYS A 525 -13.50 -3.56 -33.33
N GLU A 526 -13.95 -2.34 -33.06
CA GLU A 526 -14.89 -1.63 -33.93
C GLU A 526 -14.28 -1.36 -35.31
N ILE A 527 -13.06 -0.85 -35.38
CA ILE A 527 -12.36 -0.65 -36.66
C ILE A 527 -12.18 -1.97 -37.40
N ALA A 528 -11.82 -3.05 -36.69
CA ALA A 528 -11.72 -4.38 -37.31
C ALA A 528 -13.05 -4.84 -37.91
N ARG A 529 -14.16 -4.64 -37.19
CA ARG A 529 -15.52 -4.99 -37.62
C ARG A 529 -15.94 -4.20 -38.85
N GLU A 530 -15.77 -2.88 -38.82
CA GLU A 530 -16.12 -1.97 -39.93
C GLU A 530 -15.32 -2.28 -41.21
N ASN A 531 -14.04 -2.59 -41.06
CA ASN A 531 -13.13 -2.87 -42.18
C ASN A 531 -13.06 -4.36 -42.55
N LYS A 532 -13.92 -5.21 -41.98
CA LYS A 532 -13.97 -6.67 -42.23
C LYS A 532 -12.63 -7.38 -42.02
N ILE A 533 -11.83 -6.88 -41.07
CA ILE A 533 -10.54 -7.48 -40.69
C ILE A 533 -10.83 -8.73 -39.85
N LYS A 534 -10.19 -9.86 -40.20
CA LYS A 534 -10.28 -11.09 -39.41
C LYS A 534 -9.37 -10.98 -38.19
N LEU A 535 -9.93 -10.58 -37.06
CA LEU A 535 -9.18 -10.38 -35.83
C LEU A 535 -9.06 -11.68 -35.02
N ILE A 536 -7.83 -12.06 -34.66
CA ILE A 536 -7.51 -13.14 -33.73
C ILE A 536 -7.07 -12.50 -32.41
N GLU A 537 -7.86 -12.72 -31.37
CA GLU A 537 -7.62 -12.17 -30.05
C GLU A 537 -6.94 -13.20 -29.13
N ILE A 538 -5.79 -12.83 -28.57
CA ILE A 538 -5.03 -13.67 -27.64
C ILE A 538 -4.98 -12.94 -26.29
N ASN A 539 -5.41 -13.61 -25.23
CA ASN A 539 -5.30 -13.11 -23.86
C ASN A 539 -4.18 -13.85 -23.11
N PRO A 540 -3.71 -13.36 -21.94
CA PRO A 540 -2.64 -14.02 -21.18
C PRO A 540 -2.89 -15.51 -20.88
N LYS A 541 -4.15 -15.91 -20.68
CA LYS A 541 -4.54 -17.32 -20.47
C LYS A 541 -4.34 -18.19 -21.72
N ASP A 542 -4.44 -17.61 -22.91
CA ASP A 542 -4.39 -18.29 -24.20
C ASP A 542 -2.93 -18.63 -24.60
N LEU A 543 -1.93 -17.97 -23.99
CA LEU A 543 -0.51 -18.21 -24.24
C LEU A 543 -0.07 -19.66 -23.98
N ASN A 544 -0.82 -20.42 -23.19
CA ASN A 544 -0.52 -21.83 -22.94
C ASN A 544 -1.08 -22.77 -24.01
N ASN A 545 -2.01 -22.32 -24.84
CA ASN A 545 -2.70 -23.11 -25.87
C ASN A 545 -2.63 -22.40 -27.24
N LEU A 546 -1.45 -21.88 -27.60
CA LEU A 546 -1.27 -21.13 -28.84
C LEU A 546 -1.56 -21.97 -30.08
N ASP A 547 -1.24 -23.27 -30.07
CA ASP A 547 -1.54 -24.17 -31.18
C ASP A 547 -3.02 -24.19 -31.53
N GLU A 548 -3.89 -24.28 -30.52
CA GLU A 548 -5.34 -24.25 -30.71
C GLU A 548 -5.83 -22.88 -31.20
N LYS A 549 -5.27 -21.78 -30.68
CA LYS A 549 -5.70 -20.43 -31.04
C LYS A 549 -5.25 -19.99 -32.42
N LEU A 550 -4.06 -20.43 -32.82
CA LEU A 550 -3.40 -20.00 -34.04
C LEU A 550 -3.43 -21.06 -35.14
N HIS A 551 -4.08 -22.22 -34.93
CA HIS A 551 -4.17 -23.31 -35.91
C HIS A 551 -4.64 -22.83 -37.30
N ILE A 552 -5.56 -21.86 -37.36
CA ILE A 552 -6.09 -21.32 -38.61
C ILE A 552 -5.02 -20.65 -39.48
N LEU A 553 -3.90 -20.26 -38.87
CA LEU A 553 -2.77 -19.63 -39.54
C LEU A 553 -1.79 -20.65 -40.15
N LEU A 554 -1.87 -21.93 -39.77
CA LEU A 554 -0.99 -22.99 -40.31
C LEU A 554 -1.11 -23.14 -41.83
N LYS A 555 -2.24 -22.74 -42.43
CA LYS A 555 -2.41 -22.68 -43.88
C LYS A 555 -1.47 -21.70 -44.59
N PHE A 556 -0.88 -20.75 -43.85
CA PHE A 556 0.11 -19.80 -44.35
C PHE A 556 1.55 -20.27 -44.09
N ALA A 557 1.75 -21.45 -43.49
CA ALA A 557 3.09 -22.02 -43.31
C ALA A 557 3.74 -22.28 -44.67
N ASP A 558 4.99 -21.83 -44.83
CA ASP A 558 5.68 -21.87 -46.11
C ASP A 558 5.98 -23.32 -46.56
N ASN A 559 5.29 -23.80 -47.59
CA ASN A 559 5.49 -25.14 -48.19
C ASN A 559 6.68 -25.19 -49.17
N LYS A 560 7.80 -24.53 -48.85
CA LYS A 560 9.02 -24.53 -49.67
C LYS A 560 10.00 -25.64 -49.27
N LEU A 561 9.56 -26.89 -49.36
CA LEU A 561 10.46 -28.07 -49.38
C LEU A 561 10.01 -29.19 -50.35
N SER A 562 8.77 -29.18 -50.86
CA SER A 562 8.30 -30.18 -51.84
C SER A 562 8.75 -29.92 -53.29
N LYS A 563 9.38 -28.78 -53.60
CA LYS A 563 9.80 -28.42 -54.97
C LYS A 563 11.32 -28.33 -55.21
N LYS A 564 12.16 -28.54 -54.19
CA LYS A 564 13.63 -28.52 -54.34
C LYS A 564 14.30 -29.90 -54.35
N VAL A 565 13.58 -30.99 -54.04
CA VAL A 565 14.11 -32.37 -54.15
C VAL A 565 13.90 -32.94 -55.57
N ASN A 566 12.83 -32.56 -56.29
CA ASN A 566 12.54 -33.07 -57.64
C ASN A 566 13.29 -32.38 -58.81
N LYS A 567 14.28 -31.52 -58.54
CA LYS A 567 15.10 -30.86 -59.58
C LYS A 567 16.59 -31.22 -59.53
N ARG A 568 16.97 -32.23 -58.73
CA ARG A 568 18.30 -32.86 -58.74
C ARG A 568 18.29 -34.33 -59.18
N THR A 569 17.16 -34.80 -59.70
CA THR A 569 17.01 -36.08 -60.41
C THR A 569 16.17 -35.85 -61.66
N GLN A 570 16.79 -35.22 -62.66
CA GLN A 570 16.51 -35.37 -64.09
C GLN A 570 17.72 -34.85 -64.87
#